data_AF-A0A0K8U9Y0-F1
#
_entry.id   AF-A0A0K8U9Y0-F1
#
_cell.length_a   1.000
_cell.length_b   1.000
_cell.length_c   1.000
_cell.angle_alpha   90.00
_cell.angle_beta   90.00
_cell.angle_gamma   90.00
#
_symmetry.space_group_name_H-M   'P 1'
#
loop_
_entity.id
_entity.type
_entity.pdbx_description
1 polymer ?
#
loop_
_entity_poly.entity_id
_entity_poly.type
_entity_poly.pdbx_seq_one_letter_code
_entity_poly.pdbx_strand_id
1 'polypeptide(L)'
;MCVFYFCRRALQNIRQLLRVSGGDCLLVFLANIPTYDLYLTLAKTQKWRDYMRDVQQFISPLRSSSDPGAEYSKLLAETGFVDYTVEIRNETYVYEGTQNFKDNIKSICPFLERMSPAMQEDFLDDIVQCVADMNLREADINTKDFKFFGSYKL
;
A
#
# COMPACT_ATOMS: atom_id res chain seq x y z
N MET A 1 13.67 3.07 10.20
CA MET A 1 14.84 3.81 9.65
C MET A 1 15.38 3.24 8.33
N CYS A 2 15.25 1.93 8.04
CA CYS A 2 15.81 1.32 6.82
C CYS A 2 15.05 1.64 5.51
N VAL A 3 13.73 1.85 5.55
CA VAL A 3 12.89 2.03 4.35
C VAL A 3 13.03 3.41 3.70
N PHE A 4 13.22 4.48 4.48
CA PHE A 4 13.52 5.82 3.94
C PHE A 4 14.82 5.86 3.11
N TYR A 5 15.82 5.03 3.47
CA TYR A 5 17.08 4.93 2.74
C TYR A 5 16.89 4.30 1.35
N PHE A 6 15.94 3.38 1.22
CA PHE A 6 15.59 2.75 -0.06
C PHE A 6 15.02 3.78 -1.05
N CYS A 7 14.09 4.63 -0.62
CA CYS A 7 13.53 5.69 -1.47
C CYS A 7 14.60 6.66 -1.96
N ARG A 8 15.54 7.08 -1.10
CA ARG A 8 16.65 7.94 -1.50
C ARG A 8 17.52 7.29 -2.58
N ARG A 9 17.92 6.03 -2.36
CA ARG A 9 18.79 5.31 -3.30
C ARG A 9 18.08 5.09 -4.64
N ALA A 10 16.80 4.74 -4.62
CA ALA A 10 16.00 4.59 -5.84
C ALA A 10 15.94 5.89 -6.64
N LEU A 11 15.68 7.04 -5.99
CA LEU A 11 15.67 8.35 -6.64
C LEU A 11 17.03 8.72 -7.24
N GLN A 12 18.13 8.46 -6.54
CA GLN A 12 19.48 8.66 -7.07
C GLN A 12 19.72 7.83 -8.34
N ASN A 13 19.29 6.58 -8.34
CA ASN A 13 19.42 5.70 -9.49
C ASN A 13 18.54 6.17 -10.66
N ILE A 14 17.28 6.56 -10.40
CA ILE A 14 16.38 7.12 -11.42
C ILE A 14 17.01 8.36 -12.05
N ARG A 15 17.56 9.28 -11.24
CA ARG A 15 18.24 10.48 -11.74
C ARG A 15 19.44 10.14 -12.63
N GLN A 16 20.20 9.09 -12.32
CA GLN A 16 21.31 8.64 -13.17
C GLN A 16 20.85 8.05 -14.51
N LEU A 17 19.63 7.53 -14.58
CA LEU A 17 19.02 7.03 -15.80
C LEU A 17 18.41 8.15 -16.66
N LEU A 18 18.06 9.29 -16.05
CA LEU A 18 17.58 10.45 -16.79
C LEU A 18 18.69 11.03 -17.67
N ARG A 19 18.28 11.57 -18.82
CA ARG A 19 19.19 12.33 -19.67
C ARG A 19 19.71 13.53 -18.90
N VAL A 20 21.02 13.78 -19.01
CA VAL A 20 21.70 14.89 -18.33
C VAL A 20 21.05 16.24 -18.62
N SER A 21 20.45 16.40 -19.81
CA SER A 21 19.68 17.59 -20.20
C SER A 21 18.30 17.19 -20.68
N GLY A 22 17.27 17.81 -20.10
CA GLY A 22 15.87 17.67 -20.51
C GLY A 22 15.27 16.28 -20.32
N GLY A 23 15.75 15.50 -19.34
CA GLY A 23 15.16 14.21 -18.98
C GLY A 23 14.10 14.38 -17.90
N ASP A 24 12.89 13.88 -18.16
CA ASP A 24 11.77 13.93 -17.22
C ASP A 24 11.37 12.51 -16.77
N CYS A 25 10.81 12.40 -15.57
CA CYS A 25 10.12 11.18 -15.12
C CYS A 25 8.80 11.51 -14.43
N LEU A 26 7.84 10.62 -14.58
CA LEU A 26 6.62 10.59 -13.78
C LEU A 26 6.71 9.42 -12.79
N LEU A 27 6.56 9.71 -11.50
CA LEU A 27 6.54 8.71 -10.44
C LEU A 27 5.15 8.69 -9.80
N VAL A 28 4.54 7.51 -9.71
CA VAL A 28 3.25 7.30 -9.05
C VAL A 28 3.38 6.10 -8.13
N PHE A 29 3.06 6.28 -6.85
CA PHE A 29 3.15 5.24 -5.84
C PHE A 29 2.19 5.54 -4.69
N LEU A 30 1.94 4.54 -3.84
CA LEU A 30 1.02 4.69 -2.73
C LEU A 30 1.74 5.25 -1.49
N ALA A 31 1.38 6.46 -1.06
CA ALA A 31 1.86 7.03 0.19
C ALA A 31 1.22 6.34 1.41
N ASN A 32 -0.09 6.09 1.35
CA ASN A 32 -0.82 5.34 2.38
C ASN A 32 -2.04 4.62 1.82
N ILE A 33 -2.35 3.43 2.35
CA ILE A 33 -3.57 2.63 2.07
C ILE A 33 -4.03 1.86 3.32
N PRO A 34 -5.33 1.55 3.47
CA PRO A 34 -5.83 0.79 4.61
C PRO A 34 -5.29 -0.65 4.70
N THR A 35 -4.90 -1.24 3.57
CA THR A 35 -4.28 -2.57 3.50
C THR A 35 -3.00 -2.67 4.34
N TYR A 36 -2.32 -1.54 4.59
CA TYR A 36 -1.18 -1.49 5.49
C TYR A 36 -1.56 -1.76 6.96
N ASP A 37 -2.70 -1.25 7.42
CA ASP A 37 -3.23 -1.52 8.76
C ASP A 37 -3.71 -2.97 8.90
N LEU A 38 -4.38 -3.47 7.87
CA LEU A 38 -4.77 -4.88 7.74
C LEU A 38 -3.57 -5.81 7.92
N TYR A 39 -2.51 -5.61 7.15
CA TYR A 39 -1.32 -6.47 7.24
C TYR A 39 -0.64 -6.41 8.61
N LEU A 40 -0.53 -5.23 9.21
CA LEU A 40 0.03 -5.11 10.57
C LEU A 40 -0.85 -5.78 11.63
N THR A 41 -2.16 -5.83 11.43
CA THR A 41 -3.09 -6.49 12.34
C THR A 41 -2.97 -8.01 12.22
N LEU A 42 -3.01 -8.54 10.99
CA LEU A 42 -2.88 -9.97 10.73
C LEU A 42 -1.51 -10.51 11.15
N ALA A 43 -0.43 -9.76 10.94
CA ALA A 43 0.92 -10.16 11.36
C ALA A 43 1.08 -10.32 12.89
N LYS A 44 0.16 -9.77 13.69
CA LYS A 44 0.14 -9.94 15.16
C LYS A 44 -0.63 -11.19 15.60
N THR A 45 -1.42 -11.81 14.72
CA THR A 45 -2.19 -13.00 15.08
C THR A 45 -1.28 -14.22 15.12
N GLN A 46 -1.57 -15.16 16.03
CA GLN A 46 -0.81 -16.39 16.14
C GLN A 46 -0.86 -17.23 14.84
N LYS A 47 -1.95 -17.10 14.07
CA LYS A 47 -2.18 -17.83 12.81
C LYS A 47 -1.25 -17.36 11.69
N TRP A 48 -1.02 -16.05 11.55
CA TRP A 48 -0.33 -15.48 10.37
C TRP A 48 1.06 -14.92 10.64
N ARG A 49 1.42 -14.69 11.91
CA ARG A 49 2.70 -14.08 12.30
C ARG A 49 3.94 -14.71 11.64
N ASP A 50 3.95 -16.03 11.46
CA ASP A 50 5.10 -16.74 10.93
C ASP A 50 5.28 -16.55 9.41
N TYR A 51 4.19 -16.28 8.70
CA TYR A 51 4.21 -15.98 7.28
C TYR A 51 4.51 -14.49 6.98
N MET A 52 4.35 -13.62 8.00
CA MET A 52 4.40 -12.16 7.85
C MET A 52 5.49 -11.49 8.71
N ARG A 53 6.57 -12.22 9.04
CA ARG A 53 7.64 -11.74 9.94
C ARG A 53 8.31 -10.43 9.48
N ASP A 54 8.34 -10.21 8.18
CA ASP A 54 8.90 -9.06 7.48
C ASP A 54 7.84 -8.04 7.04
N VAL A 55 6.62 -8.08 7.61
CA VAL A 55 5.50 -7.20 7.21
C VAL A 55 5.88 -5.73 7.09
N GLN A 56 6.77 -5.25 7.97
CA GLN A 56 7.25 -3.86 7.99
C GLN A 56 7.98 -3.44 6.71
N GLN A 57 8.54 -4.38 5.95
CA GLN A 57 9.21 -4.09 4.68
C GLN A 57 8.23 -3.71 3.57
N PHE A 58 6.95 -4.09 3.71
CA PHE A 58 5.89 -3.82 2.74
C PHE A 58 5.02 -2.61 3.11
N ILE A 59 5.32 -1.94 4.23
CA ILE A 59 4.61 -0.75 4.67
C ILE A 59 5.33 0.49 4.15
N SER A 60 4.60 1.38 3.47
CA SER A 60 5.16 2.64 2.99
C SER A 60 5.76 3.44 4.16
N PRO A 61 6.95 4.02 4.01
CA PRO A 61 7.53 4.91 5.02
C PRO A 61 6.70 6.18 5.22
N LEU A 62 5.89 6.55 4.22
CA LEU A 62 5.02 7.73 4.25
C LEU A 62 3.68 7.47 4.95
N ARG A 63 3.38 6.22 5.34
CA ARG A 63 2.09 5.85 5.95
C ARG A 63 1.72 6.73 7.14
N SER A 64 2.68 7.01 8.02
CA SER A 64 2.48 7.78 9.25
C SER A 64 2.79 9.27 9.07
N SER A 65 3.10 9.71 7.86
CA SER A 65 3.39 11.11 7.57
C SER A 65 2.11 11.95 7.63
N SER A 66 2.19 13.08 8.32
CA SER A 66 1.13 14.09 8.30
C SER A 66 1.11 14.88 6.99
N ASP A 67 2.26 14.99 6.32
CA ASP A 67 2.44 15.70 5.05
C ASP A 67 3.42 14.95 4.13
N PRO A 68 2.95 13.86 3.48
CA PRO A 68 3.79 13.05 2.61
C PRO A 68 4.30 13.83 1.39
N GLY A 69 3.57 14.86 0.95
CA GLY A 69 3.95 15.70 -0.17
C GLY A 69 5.19 16.55 0.14
N ALA A 70 5.20 17.20 1.31
CA ALA A 70 6.37 17.96 1.77
C ALA A 70 7.58 17.05 2.02
N GLU A 71 7.38 15.90 2.68
CA GLU A 71 8.46 14.95 2.93
C GLU A 71 9.09 14.42 1.64
N TYR A 72 8.26 14.08 0.64
CA TYR A 72 8.76 13.58 -0.64
C TYR A 72 9.40 14.69 -1.47
N SER A 73 8.84 15.91 -1.46
CA SER A 73 9.45 17.09 -2.11
C SER A 73 10.85 17.37 -1.57
N LYS A 74 11.04 17.26 -0.25
CA LYS A 74 12.36 17.38 0.38
C LYS A 74 13.30 16.29 -0.10
N LEU A 75 12.83 15.05 -0.23
CA LEU A 75 13.65 13.94 -0.71
C LEU A 75 14.10 14.13 -2.17
N LEU A 76 13.23 14.65 -3.03
CA LEU A 76 13.55 15.01 -4.42
C LEU A 76 14.65 16.09 -4.48
N ALA A 77 14.50 17.18 -3.70
CA ALA A 77 15.50 18.23 -3.62
C ALA A 77 16.87 17.68 -3.17
N GLU A 78 16.89 16.89 -2.10
CA GLU A 78 18.13 16.34 -1.55
C GLU A 78 18.79 15.27 -2.45
N THR A 79 18.07 14.72 -3.42
CA THR A 79 18.60 13.78 -4.42
C THR A 79 19.00 14.46 -5.74
N GLY A 80 18.79 15.78 -5.83
CA GLY A 80 19.23 16.61 -6.95
C GLY A 80 18.27 16.65 -8.14
N PHE A 81 16.99 16.34 -7.91
CA PHE A 81 15.92 16.66 -8.87
C PHE A 81 15.64 18.16 -8.83
N VAL A 82 15.28 18.71 -9.98
CA VAL A 82 14.90 20.12 -10.17
C VAL A 82 13.55 20.16 -10.90
N ASP A 83 12.87 21.31 -10.84
CA ASP A 83 11.64 21.57 -11.60
C ASP A 83 10.58 20.47 -11.48
N TYR A 84 10.23 20.09 -10.25
CA TYR A 84 9.27 19.02 -9.96
C TYR A 84 7.97 19.55 -9.33
N THR A 85 6.90 18.80 -9.54
CA THR A 85 5.61 18.97 -8.88
C THR A 85 5.27 17.70 -8.12
N VAL A 86 4.91 17.83 -6.85
CA VAL A 86 4.39 16.72 -6.03
C VAL A 86 2.93 17.02 -5.72
N GLU A 87 2.05 16.13 -6.16
CA GLU A 87 0.61 16.22 -5.95
C GLU A 87 0.18 15.03 -5.10
N ILE A 88 -0.57 15.28 -4.01
CA ILE A 88 -1.18 14.22 -3.23
C ILE A 88 -2.62 14.05 -3.68
N ARG A 89 -2.97 12.86 -4.19
CA ARG A 89 -4.36 12.56 -4.57
C ARG A 89 -5.00 11.63 -3.56
N ASN A 90 -6.07 12.10 -2.93
CA ASN A 90 -6.91 11.27 -2.07
C ASN A 90 -7.99 10.64 -2.93
N GLU A 91 -7.89 9.35 -3.15
CA GLU A 91 -8.82 8.60 -3.98
C GLU A 91 -9.50 7.53 -3.15
N THR A 92 -10.69 7.11 -3.57
CA THR A 92 -11.44 6.04 -2.94
C THR A 92 -11.90 5.06 -4.00
N TYR A 93 -11.45 3.82 -3.88
CA TYR A 93 -11.95 2.73 -4.71
C TYR A 93 -12.98 1.91 -3.95
N VAL A 94 -14.10 1.61 -4.59
CA VAL A 94 -15.15 0.75 -4.06
C VAL A 94 -15.10 -0.59 -4.80
N TYR A 95 -14.83 -1.66 -4.06
CA TYR A 95 -14.93 -3.02 -4.60
C TYR A 95 -16.38 -3.47 -4.57
N GLU A 96 -16.93 -3.86 -5.71
CA GLU A 96 -18.26 -4.46 -5.80
C GLU A 96 -18.18 -5.95 -5.47
N GLY A 97 -18.51 -6.32 -4.23
CA GLY A 97 -18.59 -7.71 -3.80
C GLY A 97 -17.29 -8.30 -3.25
N THR A 98 -17.44 -9.24 -2.31
CA THR A 98 -16.32 -9.87 -1.57
C THR A 98 -15.31 -10.57 -2.48
N GLN A 99 -15.77 -11.21 -3.56
CA GLN A 99 -14.88 -11.95 -4.45
C GLN A 99 -13.94 -11.02 -5.20
N ASN A 100 -14.43 -9.91 -5.73
CA ASN A 100 -13.60 -8.91 -6.42
C ASN A 100 -12.55 -8.31 -5.48
N PHE A 101 -12.92 -8.07 -4.22
CA PHE A 101 -11.96 -7.66 -3.19
C PHE A 101 -10.89 -8.73 -2.93
N LYS A 102 -11.28 -9.99 -2.73
CA LYS A 102 -10.35 -11.11 -2.54
C LYS A 102 -9.40 -11.27 -3.73
N ASP A 103 -9.91 -11.20 -4.96
CA ASP A 103 -9.11 -11.34 -6.17
C ASP A 103 -8.10 -10.19 -6.34
N ASN A 104 -8.48 -8.98 -5.94
CA ASN A 104 -7.55 -7.86 -5.87
C ASN A 104 -6.45 -8.10 -4.83
N ILE A 105 -6.81 -8.51 -3.61
CA ILE A 105 -5.82 -8.83 -2.56
C ILE A 105 -4.92 -9.98 -3.02
N LYS A 106 -5.46 -11.01 -3.68
CA LYS A 106 -4.67 -12.10 -4.27
C LYS A 106 -3.58 -11.59 -5.21
N SER A 107 -3.90 -10.56 -5.99
CA SER A 107 -3.00 -10.00 -7.00
C SER A 107 -1.87 -9.15 -6.41
N ILE A 108 -2.05 -8.57 -5.21
CA ILE A 108 -1.11 -7.61 -4.62
C ILE A 108 -0.47 -8.08 -3.31
N CYS A 109 -0.96 -9.15 -2.71
CA CYS A 109 -0.51 -9.60 -1.40
C CYS A 109 0.85 -10.31 -1.48
N PRO A 110 1.90 -9.81 -0.80
CA PRO A 110 3.24 -10.39 -0.89
C PRO A 110 3.43 -11.66 -0.05
N PHE A 111 2.41 -12.08 0.71
CA PHE A 111 2.53 -13.18 1.68
C PHE A 111 1.92 -14.49 1.18
N LEU A 112 1.06 -14.46 0.16
CA LEU A 112 0.31 -15.64 -0.29
C LEU A 112 1.20 -16.77 -0.81
N GLU A 113 2.27 -16.43 -1.51
CA GLU A 113 3.23 -17.41 -2.05
C GLU A 113 3.91 -18.26 -0.96
N ARG A 114 3.87 -17.79 0.29
CA ARG A 114 4.43 -18.47 1.47
C ARG A 114 3.47 -19.49 2.08
N MET A 115 2.23 -19.52 1.61
CA MET A 115 1.13 -20.30 2.17
C MET A 115 0.69 -21.39 1.17
N SER A 116 0.19 -22.52 1.68
CA SER A 116 -0.46 -23.52 0.85
C SER A 116 -1.80 -22.99 0.30
N PRO A 117 -2.32 -23.51 -0.82
CA PRO A 117 -3.58 -23.03 -1.40
C PRO A 117 -4.76 -23.03 -0.44
N ALA A 118 -4.86 -24.03 0.45
CA ALA A 118 -5.90 -24.07 1.48
C ALA A 118 -5.75 -22.94 2.50
N MET A 119 -4.52 -22.65 2.95
CA MET A 119 -4.26 -21.54 3.87
C MET A 119 -4.43 -20.16 3.23
N GLN A 120 -4.26 -20.05 1.90
CA GLN A 120 -4.49 -18.80 1.19
C GLN A 120 -5.96 -18.38 1.25
N GLU A 121 -6.90 -19.30 1.05
CA GLU A 121 -8.33 -18.98 1.18
C GLU A 121 -8.69 -18.60 2.62
N ASP A 122 -8.21 -19.36 3.61
CA ASP A 122 -8.39 -19.03 5.03
C ASP A 122 -7.82 -17.64 5.39
N PHE A 123 -6.69 -17.26 4.79
CA PHE A 123 -6.07 -15.95 4.99
C PHE A 123 -6.92 -14.83 4.39
N LEU A 124 -7.50 -15.04 3.21
CA LEU A 124 -8.36 -14.08 2.56
C LEU A 124 -9.69 -13.91 3.29
N ASP A 125 -10.22 -14.97 3.90
CA ASP A 125 -11.39 -14.88 4.78
C ASP A 125 -11.09 -14.05 6.03
N ASP A 126 -9.94 -14.28 6.68
CA ASP A 126 -9.52 -13.48 7.83
C ASP A 126 -9.28 -12.00 7.46
N ILE A 127 -8.82 -11.73 6.22
CA ILE A 127 -8.72 -10.38 5.68
C ILE A 127 -10.10 -9.73 5.58
N VAL A 128 -11.08 -10.40 4.97
CA VAL A 128 -12.45 -9.88 4.82
C VAL A 128 -13.05 -9.57 6.18
N GLN A 129 -12.84 -10.45 7.16
CA GLN A 129 -13.30 -10.22 8.53
C GLN A 129 -12.61 -9.00 9.17
N CYS A 130 -11.28 -8.90 9.04
CA CYS A 130 -10.52 -7.79 9.61
C CYS A 130 -10.94 -6.43 9.00
N VAL A 131 -11.23 -6.39 7.70
CA VAL A 131 -11.73 -5.17 7.04
C VAL A 131 -13.14 -4.79 7.55
N ALA A 132 -14.00 -5.78 7.82
CA ALA A 132 -15.29 -5.54 8.44
C ALA A 132 -15.14 -4.96 9.86
N ASP A 133 -14.22 -5.49 10.66
CA ASP A 133 -13.94 -5.02 12.03
C ASP A 133 -13.36 -3.60 12.06
N MET A 134 -12.65 -3.20 11.00
CA MET A 134 -12.10 -1.85 10.84
C MET A 134 -13.14 -0.81 10.38
N ASN A 135 -14.42 -1.18 10.25
CA ASN A 135 -15.49 -0.34 9.69
C ASN A 135 -15.17 0.21 8.28
N LEU A 136 -14.28 -0.45 7.55
CA LEU A 136 -13.96 -0.12 6.16
C LEU A 136 -14.97 -0.73 5.18
N ARG A 137 -16.15 -1.11 5.69
CA ARG A 137 -17.20 -1.84 5.00
C ARG A 137 -18.54 -1.14 5.23
N GLU A 138 -19.16 -0.65 4.17
CA GLU A 138 -20.60 -0.34 4.21
C GLU A 138 -21.38 -1.57 3.76
N ALA A 139 -22.34 -1.99 4.59
CA ALA A 139 -23.34 -2.99 4.21
C ALA A 139 -24.51 -2.27 3.53
N ASP A 140 -24.79 -2.60 2.28
CA ASP A 140 -26.02 -2.15 1.63
C ASP A 140 -27.16 -3.08 2.06
N ILE A 141 -28.26 -2.52 2.58
CA ILE A 141 -29.37 -3.29 3.16
C ILE A 141 -30.14 -4.05 2.07
N ASN A 142 -29.91 -3.71 0.79
CA ASN A 142 -30.61 -4.24 -0.36
C ASN A 142 -29.83 -5.26 -1.20
N THR A 143 -28.54 -5.47 -0.96
CA THR A 143 -27.70 -6.43 -1.69
C THR A 143 -26.80 -7.21 -0.74
N LYS A 144 -26.46 -8.46 -1.07
CA LYS A 144 -25.46 -9.26 -0.33
C LYS A 144 -24.02 -8.76 -0.60
N ASP A 145 -23.85 -7.47 -0.91
CA ASP A 145 -22.61 -6.88 -1.36
C ASP A 145 -22.09 -5.85 -0.36
N PHE A 146 -20.77 -5.87 -0.20
CA PHE A 146 -20.04 -4.99 0.69
C PHE A 146 -19.28 -3.95 -0.11
N LYS A 147 -19.41 -2.68 0.27
CA LYS A 147 -18.57 -1.60 -0.27
C LYS A 147 -17.35 -1.46 0.62
N PHE A 148 -16.17 -1.67 0.05
CA PHE A 148 -14.89 -1.49 0.76
C PHE A 148 -14.26 -0.16 0.39
N PHE A 149 -13.89 0.66 1.38
CA PHE A 149 -13.28 1.97 1.14
C PHE A 149 -11.76 1.88 1.27
N GLY A 150 -11.07 1.93 0.13
CA GLY A 150 -9.63 2.17 0.11
C GLY A 150 -9.37 3.66 -0.04
N SER A 151 -9.26 4.45 1.04
CA SER A 151 -8.73 5.81 0.92
C SER A 151 -7.23 5.72 0.70
N TYR A 152 -6.77 6.06 -0.49
CA TYR A 152 -5.35 6.05 -0.81
C TYR A 152 -4.83 7.44 -1.13
N LYS A 153 -3.62 7.73 -0.66
CA LYS A 153 -2.85 8.90 -1.05
C LYS A 153 -1.86 8.46 -2.13
N LEU A 154 -2.07 8.91 -3.37
CA LEU A 154 -1.03 8.89 -4.42
C LEU A 154 -0.04 10.03 -4.20
#